data_AF-A0A2N5XE26-F1
#
_entry.id   AF-A0A2N5XE26-F1
#
_cell.length_a   1.000
_cell.length_b   1.000
_cell.length_c   1.000
_cell.angle_alpha   90.00
_cell.angle_beta   90.00
_cell.angle_gamma   90.00
#
_symmetry.space_group_name_H-M   'P 1'
#
loop_
_entity.id
_entity.type
_entity.pdbx_description
1 polymer ?
#
loop_
_entity_poly.entity_id
_entity_poly.type
_entity_poly.pdbx_seq_one_letter_code
_entity_poly.pdbx_strand_id
1 'polypeptide(L)'
;MTAPRLRLAAAGEAAGLAAFLARLLHFDKAAVVRLRAGGEALALFGNPPFGGVLAVRTARLAQAADLDVTVSAGQLLDGTDEEDGTLAVPSGVTGPPWTGLLPPRGGWSR
;
A
#
# COMPACT_ATOMS: atom_id res chain seq x y z
N MET A 1 -5.61 -18.86 -8.37
CA MET A 1 -5.27 -17.64 -9.12
C MET A 1 -4.09 -16.99 -8.40
N THR A 2 -2.97 -16.76 -9.10
CA THR A 2 -1.75 -16.21 -8.49
C THR A 2 -1.95 -14.73 -8.18
N ALA A 3 -1.58 -14.30 -6.96
CA ALA A 3 -1.58 -12.90 -6.57
C ALA A 3 -0.69 -12.06 -7.52
N PRO A 4 -1.14 -10.89 -8.01
CA PRO A 4 -0.30 -10.03 -8.83
C PRO A 4 0.92 -9.56 -8.03
N ARG A 5 2.10 -9.59 -8.64
CA ARG A 5 3.36 -9.19 -7.99
C ARG A 5 3.87 -7.88 -8.59
N LEU A 6 4.16 -6.91 -7.74
CA LEU A 6 4.76 -5.63 -8.12
C LEU A 6 6.26 -5.67 -7.81
N ARG A 7 7.07 -5.10 -8.70
CA ARG A 7 8.51 -4.94 -8.49
C ARG A 7 8.84 -3.48 -8.17
N LEU A 8 9.57 -3.24 -7.10
CA LEU A 8 9.99 -1.92 -6.65
C LEU A 8 11.27 -1.49 -7.38
N ALA A 9 11.44 -0.19 -7.58
CA ALA A 9 12.50 0.35 -8.44
C ALA A 9 13.82 0.55 -7.70
N ALA A 10 13.78 0.74 -6.38
CA ALA A 10 14.98 1.04 -5.60
C ALA A 10 15.16 0.09 -4.40
N ALA A 11 16.43 -0.12 -4.05
CA ALA A 11 16.80 -0.84 -2.84
C ALA A 11 16.21 -0.15 -1.60
N GLY A 12 15.70 -0.95 -0.66
CA GLY A 12 15.12 -0.46 0.59
C GLY A 12 13.67 0.05 0.50
N GLU A 13 13.08 0.15 -0.70
CA GLU A 13 11.65 0.49 -0.81
C GLU A 13 10.79 -0.58 -0.15
N ALA A 14 11.11 -1.87 -0.35
CA ALA A 14 10.40 -2.98 0.28
C ALA A 14 10.49 -2.91 1.81
N ALA A 15 11.69 -2.73 2.37
CA ALA A 15 11.90 -2.55 3.81
C ALA A 15 11.11 -1.35 4.36
N GLY A 16 11.06 -0.25 3.61
CA GLY A 16 10.25 0.93 3.97
C GLY A 16 8.75 0.66 3.98
N LEU A 17 8.24 -0.12 3.02
CA LEU A 17 6.84 -0.55 2.99
C LEU A 17 6.54 -1.54 4.13
N ALA A 18 7.42 -2.51 4.37
CA ALA A 18 7.30 -3.49 5.44
C ALA A 18 7.24 -2.80 6.81
N ALA A 19 8.14 -1.85 7.07
CA ALA A 19 8.15 -1.07 8.32
C ALA A 19 6.88 -0.22 8.50
N PHE A 20 6.32 0.31 7.40
CA PHE A 20 5.05 1.04 7.43
C PHE A 20 3.88 0.10 7.78
N LEU A 21 3.79 -1.06 7.13
CA LEU A 21 2.76 -2.07 7.38
C LEU A 21 2.84 -2.62 8.81
N ALA A 22 4.04 -2.96 9.27
CA ALA A 22 4.28 -3.44 10.63
C ALA A 22 3.82 -2.42 11.68
N ARG A 23 3.99 -1.12 11.41
CA ARG A 23 3.52 -0.06 12.32
C ARG A 23 2.00 0.09 12.30
N LEU A 24 1.33 -0.07 11.16
CA LEU A 24 -0.13 -0.13 11.13
C LEU A 24 -0.65 -1.34 11.93
N LEU A 25 -0.04 -2.51 11.70
CA LEU A 25 -0.37 -3.76 12.38
C LEU A 25 -0.03 -3.76 13.87
N HIS A 26 0.87 -2.89 14.31
CA HIS A 26 1.13 -2.67 15.73
C HIS A 26 -0.08 -2.03 16.41
N PHE A 27 -0.77 -1.10 15.73
CA PHE A 27 -1.94 -0.42 16.26
C PHE A 27 -3.24 -1.21 16.06
N ASP A 28 -3.40 -1.86 14.91
CA ASP A 28 -4.58 -2.66 14.58
C ASP A 28 -4.18 -3.92 13.80
N LYS A 29 -4.37 -5.09 14.41
CA LYS A 29 -4.04 -6.39 13.79
C LYS A 29 -4.93 -6.71 12.59
N ALA A 30 -6.11 -6.10 12.49
CA ALA A 30 -7.01 -6.22 11.35
C ALA A 30 -6.84 -5.07 10.34
N ALA A 31 -5.76 -4.28 10.45
CA ALA A 31 -5.54 -3.14 9.56
C ALA A 31 -5.59 -3.56 8.09
N VAL A 32 -6.24 -2.71 7.29
CA VAL A 32 -6.24 -2.79 5.84
C VAL A 32 -5.50 -1.59 5.25
N VAL A 33 -5.00 -1.76 4.04
CA VAL A 33 -4.39 -0.69 3.26
C VAL A 33 -5.02 -0.62 1.87
N ARG A 34 -5.18 0.58 1.34
CA ARG A 34 -5.60 0.80 -0.05
C ARG A 34 -4.37 1.12 -0.89
N LEU A 35 -4.05 0.23 -1.82
CA LEU A 35 -2.99 0.40 -2.80
C LEU A 35 -3.54 1.14 -4.00
N ARG A 36 -2.84 2.19 -4.42
CA ARG A 36 -3.10 2.88 -5.68
C ARG A 36 -1.81 2.96 -6.47
N ALA A 37 -1.72 2.20 -7.55
CA ALA A 37 -0.70 2.37 -8.56
C ALA A 37 -1.18 3.35 -9.64
N GLY A 38 -0.26 3.85 -10.45
CA GLY A 38 -0.54 4.67 -11.62
C GLY A 38 0.77 5.05 -12.29
N GLY A 39 1.04 4.45 -13.45
CA GLY A 39 2.38 4.50 -14.03
C GLY A 39 3.38 3.80 -13.10
N GLU A 40 4.53 4.41 -12.89
CA GLU A 40 5.58 3.87 -12.00
C GLU A 40 5.40 4.30 -10.52
N ALA A 41 4.30 4.94 -10.14
CA ALA A 41 4.08 5.38 -8.77
C ALA A 41 3.12 4.44 -8.05
N LEU A 42 3.51 3.96 -6.86
CA LEU A 42 2.66 3.22 -5.92
C LEU A 42 2.46 4.04 -4.65
N ALA A 43 1.21 4.15 -4.21
CA ALA A 43 0.86 4.71 -2.91
C ALA A 43 0.06 3.71 -2.08
N LEU A 44 0.49 3.47 -0.85
CA LEU A 44 -0.23 2.70 0.17
C LEU A 44 -0.84 3.67 1.16
N PHE A 45 -2.16 3.70 1.23
CA PHE A 45 -2.91 4.46 2.22
C PHE A 45 -3.30 3.54 3.38
N GLY A 46 -3.15 4.01 4.61
CA GLY A 46 -3.62 3.35 5.82
C GLY A 46 -4.23 4.36 6.79
N ASN A 47 -5.00 3.86 7.76
CA ASN A 47 -5.69 4.69 8.74
C ASN A 47 -5.26 4.28 10.15
N PRO A 48 -4.25 4.95 10.74
CA PRO A 48 -3.88 4.71 12.14
C PRO A 48 -4.96 5.27 13.10
N PRO A 49 -5.03 4.79 14.35
CA PRO A 49 -6.10 5.14 15.29
C PRO A 49 -5.88 6.51 15.96
N PHE A 50 -5.51 7.53 15.18
CA PHE A 50 -5.26 8.89 15.67
C PHE A 50 -6.38 9.89 15.33
N GLY A 51 -7.50 9.39 14.79
CA GLY A 51 -8.70 10.19 14.50
C GLY A 51 -8.56 11.05 13.24
N GLY A 52 -9.24 10.66 12.15
CA GLY A 52 -9.34 11.47 10.93
C GLY A 52 -8.07 11.59 10.07
N VAL A 53 -6.97 10.93 10.46
CA VAL A 53 -5.70 10.96 9.73
C VAL A 53 -5.58 9.78 8.76
N LEU A 54 -5.05 10.05 7.57
CA LEU A 54 -4.56 9.02 6.66
C LEU A 54 -3.04 9.07 6.62
N ALA A 55 -2.41 7.92 6.85
CA ALA A 55 -0.99 7.75 6.61
C ALA A 55 -0.79 7.26 5.18
N VAL A 56 0.21 7.80 4.49
CA VAL A 56 0.58 7.36 3.15
C VAL A 56 2.06 7.01 3.10
N ARG A 57 2.37 5.88 2.47
CA ARG A 57 3.73 5.54 2.06
C ARG A 57 3.76 5.33 0.55
N THR A 58 4.74 5.93 -0.10
CA THR A 58 4.93 5.80 -1.55
C THR A 58 6.19 5.01 -1.86
N ALA A 59 6.17 4.32 -3.00
CA ALA A 59 7.32 3.67 -3.60
C ALA A 59 7.25 3.83 -5.12
N ARG A 60 8.38 3.74 -5.79
CA ARG A 60 8.46 3.68 -7.24
C ARG A 60 8.44 2.22 -7.69
N LEU A 61 7.71 1.94 -8.76
CA LEU A 61 7.66 0.64 -9.40
C LEU A 61 8.70 0.56 -10.51
N ALA A 62 9.34 -0.59 -10.65
CA ALA A 62 10.28 -0.88 -11.73
C ALA A 62 9.59 -1.08 -13.09
N GLN A 63 8.27 -1.31 -13.09
CA GLN A 63 7.41 -1.30 -14.27
C GLN A 63 6.13 -0.54 -13.96
N ALA A 64 5.55 0.09 -14.98
CA ALA A 64 4.26 0.72 -14.83
C ALA A 64 3.16 -0.30 -14.45
N ALA A 65 2.32 0.07 -13.49
CA ALA A 65 1.15 -0.70 -13.11
C ALA A 65 -0.06 0.22 -12.94
N ASP A 66 -1.24 -0.32 -13.21
CA ASP A 66 -2.51 0.30 -12.87
C ASP A 66 -3.28 -0.64 -11.94
N LEU A 67 -3.53 -0.15 -10.73
CA LEU A 67 -4.12 -0.93 -9.65
C LEU A 67 -4.79 0.02 -8.66
N ASP A 68 -5.98 -0.33 -8.23
CA ASP A 68 -6.66 0.28 -7.10
C ASP A 68 -7.40 -0.80 -6.31
N VAL A 69 -6.83 -1.19 -5.17
CA VAL A 69 -7.34 -2.31 -4.37
C VAL A 69 -7.13 -2.08 -2.88
N THR A 70 -8.11 -2.46 -2.07
CA THR A 70 -7.95 -2.55 -0.61
C THR A 70 -7.61 -3.97 -0.23
N VAL A 71 -6.56 -4.18 0.56
CA VAL A 71 -6.09 -5.51 1.00
C VAL A 71 -5.80 -5.52 2.50
N SER A 72 -5.70 -6.72 3.07
CA SER A 72 -5.16 -6.90 4.43
C SER A 72 -3.71 -6.41 4.49
N ALA A 73 -3.40 -5.58 5.49
CA ALA A 73 -2.03 -5.12 5.72
C ALA A 73 -1.11 -6.28 6.15
N GLY A 74 -1.65 -7.24 6.90
CA GLY A 74 -0.92 -8.44 7.33
C GLY A 74 -0.49 -9.31 6.15
N GLN A 75 -1.45 -9.68 5.30
CA GLN A 75 -1.14 -10.50 4.13
C GLN A 75 -0.21 -9.79 3.14
N LEU A 76 -0.30 -8.46 3.04
CA LEU A 76 0.59 -7.68 2.21
C LEU A 76 2.01 -7.65 2.77
N LEU A 77 2.15 -7.55 4.10
CA LEU A 77 3.45 -7.64 4.78
C LEU A 77 4.08 -9.02 4.57
N ASP A 78 3.31 -10.09 4.74
CA ASP A 78 3.78 -11.47 4.50
C ASP A 78 4.20 -11.70 3.04
N GLY A 79 3.58 -10.97 2.11
CA GLY A 79 3.90 -10.98 0.69
C GLY A 79 5.00 -9.99 0.26
N THR A 80 5.63 -9.29 1.20
CA THR A 80 6.73 -8.35 0.91
C THR A 80 8.06 -9.09 0.94
N ASP A 81 8.76 -9.08 -0.18
CA ASP A 81 10.12 -9.62 -0.30
C ASP A 81 11.11 -8.46 -0.28
N GLU A 82 11.83 -8.31 0.83
CA GLU A 82 12.80 -7.23 1.02
C GLU A 82 14.07 -7.41 0.20
N GLU A 83 14.49 -8.65 -0.06
CA GLU A 83 15.70 -8.96 -0.81
C GLU A 83 15.47 -8.79 -2.32
N ASP A 84 14.36 -9.34 -2.83
CA ASP A 84 14.00 -9.22 -4.25
C ASP A 84 13.34 -7.86 -4.58
N GLY A 85 12.96 -7.10 -3.57
CA GLY A 85 12.27 -5.82 -3.73
C GLY A 85 10.90 -5.99 -4.39
N THR A 86 10.14 -7.02 -4.00
CA THR A 86 8.84 -7.33 -4.60
C THR A 86 7.71 -7.31 -3.58
N LEU A 87 6.50 -7.09 -4.08
CA LEU A 87 5.27 -7.05 -3.29
C LEU A 87 4.22 -7.94 -3.94
N ALA A 88 3.89 -9.06 -3.32
CA ALA A 88 2.75 -9.88 -3.72
C ALA A 88 1.46 -9.24 -3.19
N VAL A 89 0.59 -8.81 -4.09
CA VAL A 89 -0.67 -8.12 -3.74
C VAL A 89 -1.75 -9.18 -3.42
N PRO A 90 -2.25 -9.24 -2.18
CA PRO A 90 -3.28 -10.21 -1.80
C PRO A 90 -4.60 -9.96 -2.53
N SER A 91 -5.54 -10.90 -2.37
CA SER A 91 -6.93 -10.69 -2.80
C SER A 91 -7.53 -9.45 -2.14
N GLY A 92 -8.30 -8.69 -2.91
CA GLY A 92 -9.02 -7.53 -2.40
C GLY A 92 -10.02 -7.90 -1.31
N VAL A 93 -10.18 -7.01 -0.34
CA VAL A 93 -11.19 -7.09 0.72
C VAL A 93 -12.10 -5.87 0.66
N THR A 94 -13.31 -5.99 1.20
CA THR A 94 -14.16 -4.82 1.43
C THR A 94 -13.51 -3.93 2.48
N GLY A 95 -13.17 -2.70 2.07
CA GLY A 95 -12.52 -1.73 2.94
C GLY A 95 -13.49 -1.01 3.89
N PRO A 96 -13.01 -0.52 5.04
CA PRO A 96 -13.76 0.39 5.91
C PRO A 96 -14.03 1.73 5.18
N PRO A 97 -14.95 2.56 5.70
CA PRO A 97 -15.42 3.77 5.00
C PRO A 97 -14.33 4.74 4.56
N TRP A 98 -13.24 4.87 5.32
CA TRP A 98 -12.12 5.77 4.99
C TRP A 98 -11.47 5.45 3.65
N THR A 99 -11.57 4.20 3.19
CA THR A 99 -10.96 3.79 1.92
C THR A 99 -11.55 4.56 0.74
N GLY A 100 -12.80 5.05 0.82
CA GLY A 100 -13.41 5.92 -0.19
C GLY A 100 -13.04 7.41 -0.07
N LEU A 101 -12.37 7.83 1.01
CA LEU A 101 -12.09 9.22 1.36
C LEU A 101 -10.62 9.58 1.14
N LEU A 102 -10.09 9.25 -0.04
CA LEU A 102 -8.68 9.52 -0.37
C LEU A 102 -8.51 10.88 -1.05
N PRO A 103 -7.34 11.54 -0.88
CA PRO A 103 -7.03 12.77 -1.60
C PRO A 103 -7.15 12.61 -3.13
N PRO A 104 -7.56 13.67 -3.85
CA PRO A 104 -7.66 13.65 -5.31
C PRO A 104 -6.29 13.42 -5.95
N ARG A 105 -6.25 12.76 -7.11
CA ARG A 105 -4.99 12.45 -7.80
C ARG A 105 -4.44 13.61 -8.63
N GLY A 106 -5.24 14.64 -8.87
CA GLY A 106 -4.92 15.79 -9.71
C GLY A 106 -5.82 16.98 -9.39
N GLY A 107 -5.76 18.03 -10.20
CA GLY A 107 -6.52 19.25 -9.97
C GLY A 107 -6.00 20.10 -8.81
N TRP A 108 -4.79 19.81 -8.33
CA TRP A 108 -4.12 20.61 -7.30
C TRP A 108 -3.60 21.91 -7.93
N SER A 109 -4.11 23.04 -7.46
CA SER A 109 -3.52 24.35 -7.70
C SER A 109 -2.69 24.78 -6.48
N ARG A 110 -1.66 25.57 -6.72
CA ARG A 110 -0.87 26.19 -5.66
C ARG A 110 -1.59 27.41 -5.09
#